data_AF-A0AAV2E8T7-F1
#
_entry.id   AF-A0AAV2E8T7-F1
#
_cell.length_a   1.000
_cell.length_b   1.000
_cell.length_c   1.000
_cell.angle_alpha   90.00
_cell.angle_beta   90.00
_cell.angle_gamma   90.00
#
_symmetry.space_group_name_H-M   'P 1'
#
loop_
_entity.id
_entity.type
_entity.pdbx_description
1 polymer ?
#
loop_
_entity_poly.entity_id
_entity_poly.type
_entity_poly.pdbx_seq_one_letter_code
_entity_poly.pdbx_strand_id
1 'polypeptide(L)'
;MSAFVQMLRAGVLLDHLTYPFLFKASSRLFKLKLGLSVHAGTKKTGYDSDRFVANSMVHMYASCKDIVHSRMVFDEIPVKYLVSRNSMVDGYAKCGNMGLARNVFDSMPERDVSLVELLDRWVC
;
A
#
# COMPACT_ATOMS: atom_id res chain seq x y z
N MET A 1 -7.73 -19.94 10.87
CA MET A 1 -8.39 -18.62 11.10
C MET A 1 -7.32 -17.56 11.31
N SER A 2 -7.44 -16.36 10.73
CA SER A 2 -6.37 -15.34 10.79
C SER A 2 -6.38 -14.58 12.13
N ALA A 3 -5.19 -14.24 12.65
CA ALA A 3 -5.01 -13.49 13.90
C ALA A 3 -5.82 -12.17 13.96
N PHE A 4 -6.07 -11.55 12.80
CA PHE A 4 -6.94 -10.38 12.66
C PHE A 4 -8.37 -10.59 13.21
N VAL A 5 -8.98 -11.74 12.91
CA VAL A 5 -10.34 -12.04 13.40
C VAL A 5 -10.34 -12.26 14.91
N GLN A 6 -9.23 -12.78 15.47
CA GLN A 6 -9.09 -12.92 16.92
C GLN A 6 -8.89 -11.56 17.60
N MET A 7 -8.07 -10.65 17.05
CA MET A 7 -7.92 -9.29 17.58
C MET A 7 -9.26 -8.53 17.59
N LEU A 8 -10.03 -8.62 16.50
CA LEU A 8 -11.35 -8.01 16.43
C LEU A 8 -12.34 -8.62 17.44
N ARG A 9 -12.34 -9.95 17.61
CA ARG A 9 -13.19 -10.64 18.59
C ARG A 9 -12.78 -10.38 20.04
N ALA A 10 -11.51 -10.05 20.29
CA ALA A 10 -11.00 -9.71 21.61
C ALA A 10 -11.33 -8.28 22.06
N GLY A 11 -12.07 -7.50 21.26
CA GLY A 11 -12.48 -6.14 21.63
C GLY A 11 -11.34 -5.12 21.61
N VAL A 12 -10.22 -5.44 20.96
CA VAL A 12 -9.13 -4.46 20.79
C VAL A 12 -9.63 -3.35 19.87
N LEU A 13 -9.77 -2.14 20.43
CA LEU A 13 -10.03 -0.93 19.66
C LEU A 13 -8.87 -0.75 18.67
N LEU A 14 -9.16 -0.93 17.38
CA LEU A 14 -8.18 -0.67 16.34
C LEU A 14 -7.90 0.83 16.31
N ASP A 15 -6.73 1.22 16.78
CA ASP A 15 -6.21 2.57 16.61
C ASP A 15 -5.54 2.73 15.24
N HIS A 16 -5.21 3.98 14.89
CA HIS A 16 -4.48 4.31 13.66
C HIS A 16 -3.13 3.57 13.51
N LEU A 17 -2.52 3.11 14.60
CA LEU A 17 -1.26 2.38 14.57
C LEU A 17 -1.44 0.90 14.22
N THR A 18 -2.59 0.31 14.52
CA THR A 18 -2.85 -1.11 14.28
C THR A 18 -3.08 -1.41 12.80
N TYR A 19 -3.78 -0.53 12.08
CA TYR A 19 -4.12 -0.73 10.67
C TYR A 19 -2.91 -0.93 9.73
N PRO A 20 -1.82 -0.14 9.83
CA PRO A 20 -0.60 -0.37 9.06
C PRO A 20 -0.05 -1.80 9.18
N PHE A 21 -0.04 -2.38 10.39
CA PHE A 21 0.43 -3.75 10.59
C PHE A 21 -0.49 -4.78 9.93
N LEU A 22 -1.80 -4.55 9.95
CA LEU A 22 -2.78 -5.41 9.30
C LEU A 22 -2.68 -5.36 7.77
N PHE A 23 -2.47 -4.18 7.19
CA PHE A 23 -2.19 -4.04 5.77
C PHE A 23 -0.87 -4.69 5.38
N LYS A 24 0.19 -4.52 6.18
CA LYS A 24 1.48 -5.19 5.97
C LYS A 24 1.35 -6.71 6.00
N ALA A 25 0.61 -7.27 6.96
CA ALA A 25 0.33 -8.70 7.01
C ALA A 25 -0.46 -9.17 5.78
N SER A 26 -1.45 -8.40 5.34
CA SER A 26 -2.26 -8.70 4.15
C SER A 26 -1.44 -8.68 2.86
N SER A 27 -0.54 -7.71 2.73
CA SER A 27 0.44 -7.58 1.64
C SER A 27 1.35 -8.80 1.56
N ARG A 28 2.01 -9.17 2.67
CA ARG A 28 2.93 -10.33 2.73
C ARG A 28 2.26 -11.66 2.42
N LEU A 29 0.96 -11.77 2.68
CA LEU A 29 0.16 -12.95 2.40
C LEU A 29 -0.52 -12.90 1.03
N PHE A 30 -0.41 -11.80 0.29
CA PHE A 30 -1.13 -11.54 -0.96
C PHE A 30 -2.65 -11.77 -0.86
N LYS A 31 -3.24 -11.46 0.31
CA LYS A 31 -4.66 -11.69 0.61
C LYS A 31 -5.49 -10.42 0.45
N LEU A 32 -5.88 -10.10 -0.78
CA LEU A 32 -6.71 -8.93 -1.09
C LEU A 32 -8.01 -8.86 -0.27
N LYS A 33 -8.72 -9.99 -0.11
CA LYS A 33 -9.97 -10.04 0.69
C LYS A 33 -9.76 -9.62 2.15
N LEU A 34 -8.60 -9.96 2.74
CA LEU A 34 -8.25 -9.52 4.08
C LEU A 34 -7.98 -8.01 4.08
N GLY A 35 -7.19 -7.52 3.14
CA GLY A 35 -6.93 -6.09 2.97
C GLY A 35 -8.19 -5.25 2.80
N LEU A 36 -9.16 -5.71 2.01
CA LEU A 36 -10.46 -5.07 1.84
C LEU A 36 -11.26 -5.01 3.15
N SER A 37 -11.21 -6.08 3.94
CA SER A 37 -11.87 -6.12 5.26
C SER A 37 -11.22 -5.14 6.24
N VAL A 38 -9.89 -5.00 6.19
CA VAL A 38 -9.13 -4.04 6.99
C VAL A 38 -9.45 -2.60 6.55
N HIS A 39 -9.52 -2.33 5.24
CA HIS A 39 -9.90 -1.03 4.69
C HIS A 39 -11.36 -0.66 5.05
N ALA A 40 -12.30 -1.61 5.02
CA ALA A 40 -13.64 -1.36 5.52
C ALA A 40 -13.63 -0.95 7.01
N GLY A 41 -12.70 -1.51 7.80
CA GLY A 41 -12.45 -1.11 9.18
C GLY A 41 -11.98 0.34 9.30
N THR A 42 -10.98 0.76 8.50
CA THR A 42 -10.45 2.14 8.56
C THR A 42 -11.52 3.18 8.29
N LYS A 43 -12.41 2.92 7.32
CA LYS A 43 -13.57 3.79 7.02
C LYS A 43 -14.54 3.89 8.18
N LYS A 44 -14.82 2.78 8.88
CA LYS A 44 -15.72 2.77 10.04
C LYS A 44 -15.16 3.55 11.23
N THR A 45 -13.85 3.55 11.41
CA THR A 45 -13.18 4.25 12.50
C THR A 45 -12.70 5.66 12.13
N GLY A 46 -12.83 6.07 10.87
CA GLY A 46 -12.38 7.38 10.37
C GLY A 46 -10.86 7.54 10.23
N TYR A 47 -10.12 6.43 10.07
CA TYR A 47 -8.65 6.44 9.91
C TYR A 47 -8.20 6.20 8.46
N ASP A 48 -9.12 6.13 7.51
CA ASP A 48 -8.80 5.99 6.08
C ASP A 48 -7.96 7.15 5.54
N SER A 49 -8.17 8.36 6.08
CA SER A 49 -7.40 9.56 5.73
C SER A 49 -6.09 9.73 6.53
N ASP A 50 -5.80 8.86 7.51
CA ASP A 50 -4.52 8.93 8.23
C ASP A 50 -3.37 8.60 7.27
N ARG A 51 -2.32 9.44 7.27
CA ARG A 51 -1.21 9.32 6.31
C ARG A 51 -0.49 7.97 6.37
N PHE A 52 -0.34 7.38 7.55
CA PHE A 52 0.37 6.12 7.72
C PHE A 52 -0.51 4.95 7.29
N VAL A 53 -1.80 5.04 7.61
CA VAL A 53 -2.82 4.08 7.16
C VAL A 53 -2.93 4.11 5.64
N ALA A 54 -3.10 5.28 5.02
CA ALA A 54 -3.21 5.47 3.57
C ALA A 54 -1.96 4.96 2.82
N ASN A 55 -0.76 5.30 3.27
CA ASN A 55 0.48 4.76 2.68
C ASN A 55 0.52 3.22 2.74
N SER A 56 0.07 2.63 3.85
CA SER A 56 0.02 1.18 4.01
C SER A 56 -1.05 0.52 3.13
N MET A 57 -2.17 1.20 2.89
CA MET A 57 -3.21 0.78 1.94
C MET A 57 -2.67 0.75 0.51
N VAL A 58 -1.99 1.81 0.05
CA VAL A 58 -1.36 1.87 -1.28
C VAL A 58 -0.47 0.65 -1.49
N HIS A 59 0.44 0.40 -0.55
CA HIS A 59 1.36 -0.73 -0.61
C HIS A 59 0.65 -2.09 -0.63
N MET A 60 -0.38 -2.27 0.19
CA MET A 60 -1.15 -3.52 0.24
C MET A 60 -1.87 -3.81 -1.07
N TYR A 61 -2.56 -2.82 -1.64
CA TYR A 61 -3.25 -2.97 -2.91
C TYR A 61 -2.28 -3.24 -4.08
N ALA A 62 -1.17 -2.49 -4.15
CA ALA A 62 -0.13 -2.71 -5.15
C ALA A 62 0.45 -4.12 -5.07
N SER A 63 0.76 -4.59 -3.86
CA SER A 63 1.30 -5.93 -3.62
C SER A 63 0.31 -7.03 -3.99
N CYS A 64 -0.98 -6.80 -3.79
CA CYS A 64 -2.06 -7.70 -4.20
C CYS A 64 -2.45 -7.58 -5.70
N LYS A 65 -1.65 -6.85 -6.50
CA LYS A 65 -1.90 -6.58 -7.94
C LYS A 65 -3.21 -5.85 -8.24
N ASP A 66 -3.82 -5.22 -7.24
CA ASP A 66 -4.99 -4.37 -7.40
C ASP A 66 -4.54 -2.92 -7.57
N ILE A 67 -3.89 -2.66 -8.72
CA ILE A 67 -3.24 -1.38 -8.99
C ILE A 67 -4.25 -0.23 -9.14
N VAL A 68 -5.50 -0.54 -9.47
CA VAL A 68 -6.59 0.44 -9.60
C VAL A 68 -6.90 1.04 -8.23
N HIS A 69 -7.19 0.21 -7.22
CA HIS A 69 -7.44 0.71 -5.87
C HIS A 69 -6.19 1.30 -5.23
N SER A 70 -5.01 0.75 -5.54
CA SER A 70 -3.73 1.34 -5.10
C SER A 70 -3.59 2.78 -5.61
N ARG A 71 -3.91 3.03 -6.88
CA ARG A 71 -3.89 4.37 -7.47
C ARG A 71 -4.91 5.30 -6.84
N MET A 72 -6.14 4.84 -6.64
CA MET A 72 -7.20 5.65 -6.02
C MET A 72 -6.78 6.17 -4.64
N VAL A 73 -6.29 5.28 -3.77
CA VAL A 73 -5.80 5.68 -2.45
C VAL A 73 -4.59 6.61 -2.56
N PHE A 74 -3.68 6.33 -3.51
CA PHE A 74 -2.51 7.17 -3.73
C PHE A 74 -2.88 8.60 -4.16
N ASP A 75 -3.93 8.75 -4.97
CA ASP A 75 -4.45 10.04 -5.39
C ASP A 75 -4.98 10.87 -4.23
N GLU A 76 -5.71 10.23 -3.32
CA GLU A 76 -6.30 10.83 -2.13
C GLU A 76 -5.26 11.30 -1.10
N ILE A 77 -4.03 10.78 -1.13
CA ILE A 77 -2.95 11.22 -0.23
C ILE A 77 -2.51 12.65 -0.59
N PRO A 78 -2.67 13.65 0.31
CA PRO A 78 -2.30 15.04 0.02
C PRO A 78 -0.80 15.23 -0.18
N VAL A 79 0.00 14.57 0.66
CA VAL A 79 1.48 14.61 0.60
C VAL A 79 2.00 13.21 0.27
N LYS A 80 2.37 13.01 -0.99
CA LYS A 80 2.87 11.73 -1.51
C LYS A 80 4.33 11.53 -1.12
N TYR A 81 4.54 10.82 -0.01
CA TYR A 81 5.85 10.44 0.51
C TYR A 81 6.57 9.43 -0.39
N LEU A 82 7.88 9.31 -0.22
CA LEU A 82 8.74 8.36 -0.94
C LEU A 82 8.18 6.93 -0.91
N VAL A 83 7.72 6.48 0.26
CA VAL A 83 7.19 5.11 0.44
C VAL A 83 5.97 4.79 -0.44
N SER A 84 5.03 5.72 -0.59
CA SER A 84 3.82 5.50 -1.40
C SER A 84 4.12 5.63 -2.89
N ARG A 85 5.05 6.52 -3.27
CA ARG A 85 5.55 6.61 -4.66
C ARG A 85 6.28 5.34 -5.08
N ASN A 86 7.17 4.81 -4.24
CA ASN A 86 7.88 3.55 -4.48
C ASN A 86 6.90 2.39 -4.62
N SER A 87 5.87 2.34 -3.77
CA SER A 87 4.83 1.32 -3.84
C SER A 87 4.05 1.38 -5.16
N MET A 88 3.78 2.57 -5.70
CA MET A 88 3.13 2.73 -7.00
C MET A 88 4.03 2.31 -8.16
N VAL A 89 5.32 2.67 -8.14
CA VAL A 89 6.29 2.26 -9.18
C VAL A 89 6.39 0.74 -9.23
N ASP A 90 6.61 0.10 -8.07
CA ASP A 90 6.67 -1.36 -7.94
C ASP A 90 5.36 -2.03 -8.35
N GLY A 91 4.21 -1.49 -7.92
CA GLY A 91 2.90 -1.98 -8.30
C GLY A 91 2.64 -1.96 -9.80
N TYR A 92 2.97 -0.85 -10.47
CA TYR A 92 2.84 -0.74 -11.93
C TYR A 92 3.78 -1.68 -12.67
N ALA A 93 5.05 -1.78 -12.23
CA ALA A 93 6.01 -2.70 -12.82
C ALA A 93 5.55 -4.16 -12.71
N LYS A 94 5.07 -4.60 -11.54
CA LYS A 94 4.51 -5.94 -11.31
C LYS A 94 3.25 -6.24 -12.12
N CYS A 95 2.53 -5.21 -12.54
CA CYS A 95 1.37 -5.32 -13.42
C CYS A 95 1.74 -5.18 -14.91
N GLY A 96 3.02 -5.05 -15.25
CA GLY A 96 3.51 -4.89 -16.62
C GLY A 96 3.29 -3.50 -17.22
N ASN A 97 2.88 -2.51 -16.42
CA ASN A 97 2.59 -1.16 -16.88
C ASN A 97 3.80 -0.22 -16.71
N MET A 98 4.85 -0.48 -17.47
CA MET A 98 6.12 0.23 -17.36
C MET A 98 6.02 1.73 -17.68
N GLY A 99 5.09 2.12 -18.56
CA GLY A 99 4.84 3.54 -18.87
C GLY A 99 4.34 4.32 -17.66
N LEU A 100 3.34 3.78 -16.94
CA LEU A 100 2.87 4.42 -15.72
C LEU A 100 3.88 4.35 -14.58
N ALA A 101 4.66 3.26 -14.46
CA ALA A 101 5.76 3.16 -13.51
C ALA A 101 6.80 4.27 -13.73
N ARG A 102 7.21 4.48 -14.99
CA ARG A 102 8.14 5.55 -15.40
C ARG A 102 7.55 6.92 -15.10
N ASN A 103 6.29 7.18 -15.44
CA ASN A 103 5.64 8.46 -15.17
C ASN A 103 5.64 8.81 -13.67
N VAL A 104 5.36 7.84 -12.80
CA VAL A 104 5.42 8.06 -11.34
C VAL A 104 6.85 8.36 -10.91
N PHE A 105 7.82 7.57 -11.37
CA PHE A 105 9.24 7.74 -11.05
C PHE A 105 9.81 9.11 -11.49
N ASP A 106 9.47 9.55 -12.70
CA ASP A 106 9.95 10.82 -13.25
C ASP A 106 9.37 12.02 -12.49
N SER A 107 8.15 11.88 -11.93
CA SER A 107 7.50 12.90 -11.10
C SER A 107 8.04 13.01 -9.66
N MET A 108 9.02 12.21 -9.27
CA MET A 108 9.56 12.20 -7.90
C MET A 108 10.62 13.29 -7.73
N PRO A 109 10.46 14.22 -6.76
CA PRO A 109 11.44 15.28 -6.50
C PRO A 109 12.72 14.76 -5.86
N GLU A 110 12.62 13.69 -5.07
CA GLU A 110 13.73 12.96 -4.48
C GLU A 110 13.63 11.50 -4.92
N ARG A 111 14.74 10.97 -5.46
CA ARG A 111 14.88 9.59 -5.89
C ARG A 111 15.85 8.93 -4.93
N ASP A 112 15.38 7.97 -4.14
CA ASP A 112 16.27 7.16 -3.33
C ASP A 112 17.04 6.18 -4.22
N VAL A 113 18.36 6.09 -3.99
CA VAL A 113 19.31 5.26 -4.75
C VAL A 113 18.94 3.77 -4.65
N SER A 114 18.18 3.39 -3.62
CA SER A 114 17.64 2.03 -3.48
C SER A 114 16.76 1.57 -4.66
N LEU A 115 16.11 2.48 -5.39
CA LEU A 115 15.31 2.13 -6.58
C LEU A 115 16.13 1.98 -7.87
N VAL A 116 17.26 2.67 -8.03
CA VAL A 116 18.14 2.48 -9.21
C VAL A 116 18.80 1.10 -9.16
N GLU A 117 19.28 0.66 -8.00
CA GLU A 117 19.84 -0.69 -7.83
C GLU A 117 18.78 -1.81 -7.91
N LEU A 118 17.53 -1.51 -7.56
CA LEU A 118 16.44 -2.47 -7.73
C LEU A 118 16.03 -2.58 -9.20
N LEU A 119 15.86 -1.47 -9.92
CA LEU A 119 15.54 -1.48 -11.36
C LEU A 119 16.62 -2.18 -12.20
N ASP A 120 17.90 -2.00 -11.88
CA ASP A 120 19.00 -2.73 -12.54
C ASP A 120 18.95 -4.24 -12.31
N ARG A 121 18.32 -4.68 -11.21
CA ARG A 121 18.11 -6.11 -10.90
C ARG A 121 16.90 -6.74 -11.60
N TRP A 122 16.00 -5.95 -12.19
CA TRP A 122 14.81 -6.45 -12.91
C TRP A 122 14.96 -6.40 -14.44
N VAL A 123 16.05 -5.83 -14.96
CA VAL A 123 16.36 -5.76 -16.41
C VAL A 123 17.29 -6.90 -16.87
N CYS A 124 17.71 -7.79 -15.98
CA CYS A 124 18.42 -9.04 -16.30
C CYS A 124 17.58 -10.28 -15.94
#